data_AF-A0A6I2M477-F1
#
_entry.id   AF-A0A6I2M477-F1
#
_cell.length_a   1.000
_cell.length_b   1.000
_cell.length_c   1.000
_cell.angle_alpha   90.00
_cell.angle_beta   90.00
_cell.angle_gamma   90.00
#
_symmetry.space_group_name_H-M   'P 1'
#
loop_
_entity.id
_entity.type
_entity.pdbx_description
1 polymer ?
#
loop_
_entity_poly.entity_id
_entity_poly.type
_entity_poly.pdbx_seq_one_letter_code
_entity_poly.pdbx_strand_id
1 'polypeptide(L)'
;MAYPVCRTWTATNDPEANARAWEGGWFHTGDVMRMGRDGSLNFVERKKNIIRRSGENIAAIEVEGALASHPQVAQVAVVAAPDPIRDEEVLAVVTLKSAVPDEAAMSRELLSHAAGELAYYKVPAYVLFVDSLPTTSTGKLQKAALKEIAADLSGQPPAYDLRGHKQGLRKTLAR
;
A
#
# COMPACT_ATOMS: atom_id res chain seq x y z
N MET A 1 15.34 -20.06 -33.50
CA MET A 1 14.69 -18.96 -34.23
C MET A 1 14.57 -17.80 -33.24
N ALA A 2 15.50 -16.84 -33.30
CA ALA A 2 15.57 -15.73 -32.36
C ALA A 2 14.61 -14.62 -32.81
N TYR A 3 13.64 -14.26 -31.98
CA TYR A 3 12.74 -13.14 -32.27
C TYR A 3 13.53 -11.82 -32.20
N PRO A 4 13.40 -10.93 -33.18
CA PRO A 4 14.08 -9.64 -33.15
C PRO A 4 13.52 -8.81 -31.99
N VAL A 5 14.37 -8.54 -31.00
CA VAL A 5 14.09 -7.62 -29.89
C VAL A 5 13.86 -6.22 -30.47
N CYS A 6 12.67 -5.66 -30.21
CA CYS A 6 12.30 -4.31 -30.60
C CYS A 6 13.25 -3.29 -29.93
N ARG A 7 14.10 -2.62 -30.71
CA ARG A 7 15.20 -1.76 -30.24
C ARG A 7 14.83 -0.30 -29.93
N THR A 8 13.54 0.08 -29.94
CA THR A 8 13.14 1.51 -29.97
C THR A 8 12.55 2.06 -28.67
N TRP A 9 12.54 1.31 -27.57
CA TRP A 9 12.11 1.84 -26.26
C TRP A 9 13.27 1.84 -25.26
N THR A 10 13.87 3.00 -25.06
CA THR A 10 14.95 3.30 -24.12
C THR A 10 14.44 3.35 -22.67
N ALA A 11 13.83 2.26 -22.22
CA ALA A 11 13.74 1.91 -20.81
C ALA A 11 14.39 0.53 -20.66
N THR A 12 15.72 0.57 -20.52
CA THR A 12 16.62 -0.48 -20.01
C THR A 12 16.82 -1.74 -20.87
N ASN A 13 17.96 -1.77 -21.58
CA ASN A 13 18.64 -3.00 -22.01
C ASN A 13 19.15 -3.74 -20.75
N ASP A 14 18.22 -4.30 -19.97
CA ASP A 14 18.49 -5.11 -18.78
C ASP A 14 18.14 -6.58 -19.11
N PRO A 15 19.13 -7.39 -19.51
CA PRO A 15 18.91 -8.79 -19.87
C PRO A 15 18.33 -9.62 -18.72
N GLU A 16 18.64 -9.29 -17.47
CA GLU A 16 18.15 -10.03 -16.30
C GLU A 16 16.68 -9.71 -16.01
N ALA A 17 16.27 -8.45 -16.13
CA ALA A 17 14.86 -8.08 -16.06
C ALA A 17 14.05 -8.75 -17.18
N ASN A 18 14.60 -8.79 -18.40
CA ASN A 18 13.96 -9.47 -19.53
C ASN A 18 13.84 -10.98 -19.31
N ALA A 19 14.90 -11.63 -18.82
CA ALA A 19 14.88 -13.05 -18.51
C ALA A 19 13.83 -13.39 -17.44
N ARG A 20 13.76 -12.60 -16.36
CA ARG A 20 12.73 -12.74 -15.30
C ARG A 20 11.31 -12.53 -15.84
N ALA A 21 11.13 -11.57 -16.74
CA ALA A 21 9.83 -11.29 -17.34
C ALA A 21 9.31 -12.43 -18.23
N TRP A 22 10.20 -13.27 -18.81
CA TRP A 22 9.85 -14.40 -19.68
C TRP A 22 10.05 -15.78 -19.03
N GLU A 23 10.25 -15.82 -17.71
CA GLU A 23 10.50 -17.06 -16.98
C GLU A 23 9.35 -18.07 -17.17
N GLY A 24 9.70 -19.34 -17.41
CA GLY A 24 8.71 -20.41 -17.58
C GLY A 24 7.92 -20.35 -18.89
N GLY A 25 8.36 -19.57 -19.88
CA GLY A 25 7.74 -19.48 -21.20
C GLY A 25 6.51 -18.56 -21.26
N TRP A 26 6.22 -17.84 -20.18
CA TRP A 26 5.11 -16.88 -20.08
C TRP A 26 5.65 -15.48 -19.80
N PHE A 27 4.96 -14.46 -20.32
CA PHE A 27 5.28 -13.08 -20.01
C PHE A 27 4.58 -12.63 -18.72
N HIS A 28 5.38 -12.32 -17.69
CA HIS A 28 4.90 -11.88 -16.38
C HIS A 28 4.67 -10.37 -16.35
N THR A 29 3.41 -9.94 -16.51
CA THR A 29 3.05 -8.50 -16.51
C THR A 29 3.30 -7.79 -15.17
N GLY A 30 3.38 -8.57 -14.08
CA GLY A 30 3.49 -8.08 -12.71
C GLY A 30 2.17 -7.55 -12.14
N ASP A 31 1.05 -7.76 -12.84
CA ASP A 31 -0.30 -7.49 -12.33
C ASP A 31 -0.85 -8.72 -11.61
N VAL A 32 -1.53 -8.50 -10.49
CA VAL A 32 -2.29 -9.50 -9.76
C VAL A 32 -3.75 -9.35 -10.18
N MET A 33 -4.30 -10.42 -10.74
CA MET A 33 -5.67 -10.48 -11.22
C MET A 33 -6.42 -11.59 -10.46
N ARG A 34 -7.72 -11.41 -10.28
CA ARG A 34 -8.63 -12.44 -9.77
C ARG A 34 -9.59 -12.84 -10.88
N MET A 35 -9.60 -14.12 -11.22
CA MET A 35 -10.55 -14.68 -12.17
C MET A 35 -11.92 -14.83 -11.52
N GLY A 36 -12.94 -14.21 -12.14
CA GLY A 36 -14.34 -14.35 -11.78
C GLY A 36 -14.91 -15.70 -12.22
N ARG A 37 -16.09 -16.05 -11.70
CA ARG A 37 -16.78 -17.31 -12.06
C ARG A 37 -17.22 -17.35 -13.53
N ASP A 38 -17.38 -16.18 -14.14
CA ASP A 38 -17.73 -15.96 -15.54
C ASP A 38 -16.51 -15.93 -16.48
N GLY A 39 -15.30 -16.12 -15.94
CA GLY A 39 -14.05 -16.03 -16.71
C GLY A 39 -13.53 -14.59 -16.89
N SER A 40 -14.18 -13.58 -16.30
CA SER A 40 -13.66 -12.22 -16.28
C SER A 40 -12.39 -12.11 -15.43
N LEU A 41 -11.44 -11.27 -15.83
CA LEU A 41 -10.26 -10.96 -15.03
C LEU A 41 -10.44 -9.62 -14.34
N ASN A 42 -10.47 -9.64 -13.02
CA ASN A 42 -10.60 -8.44 -12.20
C ASN A 42 -9.22 -8.03 -11.69
N PHE A 43 -8.84 -6.77 -11.94
CA PHE A 43 -7.59 -6.23 -11.40
C PHE A 43 -7.64 -6.13 -9.88
N VAL A 44 -6.62 -6.68 -9.23
CA VAL A 44 -6.48 -6.62 -7.77
C VAL A 44 -5.46 -5.56 -7.41
N GLU A 45 -4.20 -5.73 -7.84
CA GLU A 45 -3.10 -4.83 -7.48
C GLU A 45 -1.84 -5.18 -8.30
N ARG A 46 -0.82 -4.32 -8.30
CA ARG A 46 0.51 -4.67 -8.81
C ARG A 46 1.26 -5.55 -7.79
N LYS A 47 1.92 -6.62 -8.25
CA LYS A 47 2.68 -7.54 -7.39
C LYS A 47 3.67 -6.82 -6.44
N LYS A 48 4.32 -5.75 -6.92
CA LYS A 48 5.29 -4.93 -6.15
C LYS A 48 4.67 -4.03 -5.07
N ASN A 49 3.35 -3.87 -5.08
CA ASN A 49 2.57 -3.06 -4.13
C ASN A 49 1.85 -3.91 -3.10
N ILE A 50 1.92 -5.24 -3.20
CA ILE A 50 1.37 -6.15 -2.20
C ILE A 50 2.23 -6.05 -0.94
N ILE A 51 1.58 -5.80 0.19
CA ILE A 51 2.20 -5.80 1.52
C ILE A 51 2.05 -7.20 2.11
N ARG A 52 3.14 -7.74 2.66
CA ARG A 52 3.19 -9.09 3.24
C ARG A 52 3.33 -9.03 4.75
N ARG A 53 2.24 -9.27 5.44
CA ARG A 53 2.17 -9.17 6.89
C ARG A 53 1.92 -10.54 7.51
N SER A 54 2.91 -11.08 8.23
CA SER A 54 2.76 -12.37 8.94
C SER A 54 2.17 -13.50 8.09
N GLY A 55 2.55 -13.57 6.80
CA GLY A 55 2.04 -14.56 5.84
C GLY A 55 0.78 -14.16 5.06
N GLU A 56 0.13 -13.06 5.41
CA GLU A 56 -1.04 -12.52 4.69
C GLU A 56 -0.63 -11.54 3.59
N ASN A 57 -1.29 -11.61 2.44
CA ASN A 57 -1.10 -10.65 1.34
C ASN A 57 -2.18 -9.57 1.39
N ILE A 58 -1.76 -8.32 1.51
CA ILE A 58 -2.64 -7.16 1.62
C ILE A 58 -2.46 -6.29 0.37
N ALA A 59 -3.55 -6.03 -0.34
CA ALA A 59 -3.57 -5.11 -1.47
C ALA A 59 -3.61 -3.66 -0.98
N ALA A 60 -2.61 -2.86 -1.36
CA ALA A 60 -2.55 -1.45 -0.94
C ALA A 60 -3.78 -0.66 -1.41
N ILE A 61 -4.23 -0.88 -2.66
CA ILE A 61 -5.40 -0.19 -3.22
C ILE A 61 -6.70 -0.42 -2.43
N GLU A 62 -6.86 -1.57 -1.77
CA GLU A 62 -8.05 -1.87 -0.96
C GLU A 62 -8.06 -1.03 0.31
N VAL A 63 -6.90 -0.90 0.96
CA VAL A 63 -6.72 -0.07 2.15
C VAL A 63 -6.81 1.42 1.80
N GLU A 64 -6.22 1.82 0.67
CA GLU A 64 -6.35 3.17 0.11
C GLU A 64 -7.82 3.51 -0.14
N GLY A 65 -8.59 2.61 -0.77
CA GLY A 65 -10.02 2.80 -1.02
C GLY A 65 -10.84 3.00 0.25
N ALA A 66 -10.63 2.15 1.26
CA ALA A 66 -11.34 2.25 2.53
C ALA A 66 -11.00 3.53 3.31
N LEU A 67 -9.75 3.98 3.27
CA LEU A 67 -9.38 5.26 3.92
C LEU A 67 -9.85 6.47 3.11
N ALA A 68 -9.84 6.39 1.78
CA ALA A 68 -10.32 7.46 0.90
C ALA A 68 -11.83 7.71 1.01
N SER A 69 -12.61 6.73 1.47
CA SER A 69 -14.05 6.92 1.75
C SER A 69 -14.31 7.80 2.97
N HIS A 70 -13.31 8.03 3.82
CA HIS A 70 -13.45 8.87 5.01
C HIS A 70 -13.58 10.37 4.65
N PRO A 71 -14.54 11.12 5.23
CA PRO A 71 -14.81 12.50 4.84
C PRO A 71 -13.62 13.46 4.96
N GLN A 72 -12.75 13.26 5.95
CA GLN A 72 -11.58 14.12 6.21
C GLN A 72 -10.36 13.80 5.31
N VAL A 73 -10.34 12.66 4.62
CA VAL A 73 -9.18 12.26 3.80
C VAL A 73 -9.26 12.93 2.43
N ALA A 74 -8.22 13.69 2.08
CA ALA A 74 -8.06 14.29 0.75
C ALA A 74 -7.34 13.35 -0.20
N GLN A 75 -6.22 12.78 0.24
CA GLN A 75 -5.44 11.79 -0.49
C GLN A 75 -4.86 10.78 0.49
N VAL A 76 -4.65 9.55 0.01
CA VAL A 76 -4.05 8.48 0.80
C VAL A 76 -3.15 7.63 -0.09
N ALA A 77 -2.04 7.19 0.47
CA ALA A 77 -1.17 6.19 -0.10
C ALA A 77 -0.80 5.16 0.96
N VAL A 78 -0.81 3.90 0.57
CA VAL A 78 -0.47 2.79 1.47
C VAL A 78 0.82 2.12 1.02
N VAL A 79 1.72 1.94 1.97
CA VAL A 79 3.03 1.30 1.77
C VAL A 79 3.36 0.34 2.91
N ALA A 80 4.24 -0.61 2.63
CA ALA A 80 4.81 -1.50 3.63
C ALA A 80 5.85 -0.74 4.46
N ALA A 81 5.70 -0.76 5.77
CA ALA A 81 6.75 -0.38 6.71
C ALA A 81 7.41 -1.65 7.28
N PRO A 82 8.75 -1.69 7.39
CA PRO A 82 9.44 -2.83 7.99
C PRO A 82 9.08 -2.96 9.47
N ASP A 83 8.71 -4.17 9.90
CA ASP A 83 8.43 -4.48 11.31
C ASP A 83 9.24 -5.71 11.73
N PRO A 84 10.01 -5.65 12.84
CA PRO A 84 10.86 -6.76 13.28
C PRO A 84 10.12 -8.07 13.62
N ILE A 85 8.83 -8.00 13.91
CA ILE A 85 8.03 -9.15 14.37
C ILE A 85 7.19 -9.71 13.22
N ARG A 86 6.71 -8.86 12.30
CA ARG A 86 5.74 -9.22 11.26
C ARG A 86 6.28 -9.18 9.83
N ASP A 87 7.58 -8.95 9.69
CA ASP A 87 8.31 -8.60 8.46
C ASP A 87 7.89 -7.23 7.92
N GLU A 88 6.61 -7.08 7.57
CA GLU A 88 6.02 -5.82 7.14
C GLU A 88 4.72 -5.52 7.89
N GLU A 89 4.42 -4.23 8.04
CA GLU A 89 3.18 -3.73 8.59
C GLU A 89 2.63 -2.59 7.71
N VAL A 90 1.32 -2.37 7.78
CA VAL A 90 0.63 -1.41 6.90
C VAL A 90 0.81 0.02 7.44
N LEU A 91 1.47 0.87 6.65
CA LEU A 91 1.55 2.33 6.85
C LEU A 91 0.61 3.04 5.88
N ALA A 92 -0.29 3.85 6.41
CA ALA A 92 -1.11 4.78 5.64
C ALA A 92 -0.50 6.19 5.73
N VAL A 93 -0.13 6.75 4.58
CA VAL A 93 0.30 8.15 4.45
C VAL A 93 -0.87 8.95 3.93
N VAL A 94 -1.33 9.92 4.72
CA VAL A 94 -2.60 10.58 4.54
C VAL A 94 -2.40 12.09 4.45
N THR A 95 -3.07 12.71 3.48
CA THR A 95 -3.27 14.15 3.44
C THR A 95 -4.72 14.45 3.79
N LEU A 96 -4.94 15.34 4.75
CA LEU A 96 -6.27 15.73 5.22
C LEU A 96 -6.81 16.90 4.37
N LYS A 97 -8.14 17.01 4.27
CA LYS A 97 -8.81 18.12 3.57
C LYS A 97 -8.70 19.44 4.33
N SER A 98 -8.65 19.35 5.65
CA SER A 98 -8.52 20.49 6.56
C SER A 98 -7.65 20.10 7.74
N ALA A 99 -6.92 21.07 8.29
CA ALA A 99 -6.17 20.88 9.52
C ALA A 99 -7.11 20.44 10.65
N VAL A 100 -6.66 19.46 11.43
CA VAL A 100 -7.39 18.94 12.58
C VAL A 100 -6.67 19.36 13.87
N PRO A 101 -7.39 19.63 14.97
CA PRO A 101 -6.75 20.04 16.22
C PRO A 101 -5.91 18.93 16.89
N ASP A 102 -6.30 17.66 16.68
CA ASP A 102 -5.66 16.50 17.26
C ASP A 102 -5.51 15.38 16.22
N GLU A 103 -4.34 15.30 15.61
CA GLU A 103 -3.96 14.25 14.66
C GLU A 103 -3.90 12.86 15.32
N ALA A 104 -3.60 12.77 16.62
CA ALA A 104 -3.61 11.49 17.32
C ALA A 104 -5.05 10.96 17.50
N ALA A 105 -6.03 11.83 17.72
CA ALA A 105 -7.45 11.45 17.67
C ALA A 105 -7.87 11.06 16.25
N MET A 106 -7.49 11.85 15.25
CA MET A 106 -7.82 11.59 13.84
C MET A 106 -7.24 10.25 13.34
N SER A 107 -6.00 9.91 13.70
CA SER A 107 -5.39 8.62 13.32
C SER A 107 -6.15 7.42 13.91
N ARG A 108 -6.65 7.54 15.15
CA ARG A 108 -7.50 6.51 15.78
C ARG A 108 -8.88 6.42 15.12
N GLU A 109 -9.45 7.53 14.71
CA GLU A 109 -10.72 7.59 13.96
C GLU A 109 -10.58 6.88 12.60
N LEU A 110 -9.51 7.20 11.83
CA LEU A 110 -9.22 6.54 10.56
C LEU A 110 -9.02 5.03 10.71
N LEU A 111 -8.35 4.59 11.79
CA LEU A 111 -8.21 3.17 12.09
C LEU A 111 -9.56 2.51 12.38
N SER A 112 -10.44 3.17 13.14
CA SER A 112 -11.78 2.65 13.42
C SER A 112 -12.64 2.57 12.17
N HIS A 113 -12.55 3.60 11.30
CA HIS A 113 -13.22 3.63 10.00
C HIS A 113 -12.76 2.48 9.12
N ALA A 114 -11.44 2.31 8.96
CA ALA A 114 -10.86 1.22 8.19
C ALA A 114 -11.25 -0.17 8.75
N ALA A 115 -11.35 -0.31 10.08
CA ALA A 115 -11.78 -1.56 10.70
C ALA A 115 -13.26 -1.90 10.50
N GLY A 116 -14.09 -0.91 10.17
CA GLY A 116 -15.49 -1.13 9.79
C GLY A 116 -15.66 -1.69 8.37
N GLU A 117 -14.72 -1.40 7.47
CA GLU A 117 -14.77 -1.82 6.07
C GLU A 117 -13.84 -3.00 5.75
N LEU A 118 -12.75 -3.16 6.49
CA LEU A 118 -11.67 -4.11 6.19
C LEU A 118 -11.54 -5.21 7.24
N ALA A 119 -11.02 -6.35 6.81
CA ALA A 119 -10.57 -7.39 7.73
C ALA A 119 -9.43 -6.88 8.63
N TYR A 120 -9.43 -7.33 9.89
CA TYR A 120 -8.49 -6.90 10.94
C TYR A 120 -7.02 -6.79 10.51
N TYR A 121 -6.52 -7.77 9.75
CA TYR A 121 -5.11 -7.81 9.35
C TYR A 121 -4.74 -6.72 8.33
N LYS A 122 -5.72 -6.22 7.55
CA LYS A 122 -5.55 -5.15 6.55
C LYS A 122 -5.59 -3.74 7.14
N VAL A 123 -6.15 -3.59 8.34
CA VAL A 123 -6.25 -2.30 9.03
C VAL A 123 -4.85 -1.70 9.21
N PRO A 124 -4.63 -0.41 8.91
CA PRO A 124 -3.34 0.24 9.12
C PRO A 124 -2.86 0.11 10.57
N ALA A 125 -1.57 -0.12 10.78
CA ALA A 125 -0.98 -0.04 12.12
C ALA A 125 -0.19 1.25 12.34
N TYR A 126 0.15 1.95 11.26
CA TYR A 126 0.77 3.27 11.30
C TYR A 126 -0.03 4.23 10.43
N VAL A 127 -0.17 5.46 10.90
CA VAL A 127 -0.73 6.57 10.12
C VAL A 127 0.25 7.73 10.17
N LEU A 128 0.61 8.25 9.00
CA LEU A 128 1.47 9.42 8.87
C LEU A 128 0.69 10.51 8.16
N PHE A 129 0.55 11.68 8.77
CA PHE A 129 -0.04 12.84 8.12
C PHE A 129 1.05 13.65 7.40
N VAL A 130 0.75 14.03 6.17
CA VAL A 130 1.63 14.85 5.33
C VAL A 130 0.81 15.94 4.63
N ASP A 131 1.41 17.11 4.47
CA ASP A 131 0.80 18.22 3.73
C ASP A 131 0.55 17.87 2.26
N SER A 132 1.44 17.06 1.67
CA SER A 132 1.30 16.58 0.30
C SER A 132 1.98 15.24 0.09
N LEU A 133 1.38 14.40 -0.76
CA LEU A 133 2.00 13.14 -1.18
C LEU A 133 3.06 13.41 -2.26
N PRO A 134 4.22 12.71 -2.20
CA PRO A 134 5.23 12.82 -3.24
C PRO A 134 4.66 12.27 -4.55
N THR A 135 4.48 13.17 -5.52
CA THR A 135 3.97 12.83 -6.85
C THR A 135 5.01 13.21 -7.91
N THR A 136 4.98 12.52 -9.04
CA THR A 136 5.78 12.87 -10.22
C THR A 136 5.18 14.10 -10.89
N SER A 137 5.90 14.71 -11.84
CA SER A 137 5.37 15.81 -12.65
C SER A 137 4.09 15.46 -13.42
N THR A 138 3.81 14.17 -13.63
CA THR A 138 2.57 13.66 -14.24
C THR A 138 1.46 13.39 -13.20
N GLY A 139 1.67 13.75 -11.93
CA GLY A 139 0.72 13.49 -10.84
C GLY A 139 0.67 12.03 -10.38
N LYS A 140 1.55 11.15 -10.87
CA LYS A 140 1.63 9.76 -10.39
C LYS A 140 2.33 9.70 -9.06
N LEU A 141 1.76 8.98 -8.10
CA LEU A 141 2.32 8.81 -6.78
C LEU A 141 3.69 8.10 -6.81
N GLN A 142 4.68 8.69 -6.14
CA GLN A 142 6.04 8.14 -6.03
C GLN A 142 6.13 7.17 -4.84
N LYS A 143 5.61 5.95 -5.02
CA LYS A 143 5.67 4.90 -3.96
C LYS A 143 7.09 4.57 -3.49
N ALA A 144 8.12 4.82 -4.31
CA ALA A 144 9.52 4.64 -3.90
C ALA A 144 9.93 5.62 -2.78
N ALA A 145 9.65 6.91 -2.94
CA ALA A 145 9.89 7.92 -1.91
C ALA A 145 9.11 7.61 -0.62
N LEU A 146 7.88 7.12 -0.76
CA LEU A 146 7.09 6.70 0.42
C LEU A 146 7.69 5.48 1.14
N LYS A 147 8.36 4.56 0.42
CA LYS A 147 9.06 3.43 1.05
C LYS A 147 10.29 3.88 1.83
N GLU A 148 10.97 4.94 1.37
CA GLU A 148 12.07 5.56 2.13
C GLU A 148 11.55 6.19 3.42
N ILE A 149 10.42 6.91 3.36
CA ILE A 149 9.74 7.43 4.55
C ILE A 149 9.31 6.28 5.48
N ALA A 150 8.80 5.18 4.93
CA ALA A 150 8.38 4.02 5.71
C ALA A 150 9.55 3.32 6.42
N ALA A 151 10.78 3.44 5.90
CA ALA A 151 11.97 2.85 6.51
C ALA A 151 12.37 3.57 7.81
N ASP A 152 12.01 4.86 7.95
CA ASP A 152 12.22 5.64 9.17
C ASP A 152 10.92 6.31 9.64
N LEU A 153 10.11 5.53 10.36
CA LEU A 153 8.86 6.00 10.97
C LEU A 153 9.07 7.01 12.11
N SER A 154 10.31 7.18 12.59
CA SER A 154 10.66 8.13 13.65
C SER A 154 11.01 9.53 13.13
N GLY A 155 10.97 9.72 11.81
CA GLY A 155 11.22 11.00 11.15
C GLY A 155 10.24 12.10 11.54
N GLN A 156 10.40 13.29 10.93
CA GLN A 156 9.50 14.43 11.12
C GLN A 156 8.66 14.67 9.85
N PRO A 157 7.32 14.67 9.92
CA PRO A 157 6.50 14.37 11.09
C PRO A 157 6.55 12.87 11.46
N PRO A 158 6.42 12.52 12.75
CA PRO A 158 6.45 11.13 13.18
C PRO A 158 5.17 10.42 12.78
N ALA A 159 5.28 9.14 12.42
CA ALA A 159 4.10 8.31 12.22
C ALA A 159 3.42 7.99 13.56
N TYR A 160 2.10 8.03 13.60
CA TYR A 160 1.29 7.59 14.73
C TYR A 160 1.28 6.05 14.79
N ASP A 161 1.86 5.49 15.86
CA ASP A 161 1.84 4.05 16.12
C ASP A 161 0.49 3.63 16.73
N LEU A 162 -0.28 2.90 15.95
CA LEU A 162 -1.61 2.41 16.31
C LEU A 162 -1.64 0.90 16.58
N ARG A 163 -0.48 0.23 16.67
CA ARG A 163 -0.43 -1.23 16.90
C ARG A 163 -1.17 -1.65 18.17
N GLY A 164 -1.09 -0.85 19.23
CA GLY A 164 -1.84 -1.07 20.47
C GLY A 164 -3.35 -0.97 20.29
N HIS A 165 -3.81 0.08 19.57
CA HIS A 165 -5.23 0.27 19.25
C HIS A 165 -5.76 -0.83 18.34
N LYS A 166 -4.99 -1.22 17.32
CA LYS A 166 -5.26 -2.35 16.42
C LYS A 166 -5.46 -3.62 17.24
N GLN A 167 -4.54 -3.97 18.13
CA GLN A 167 -4.69 -5.17 18.99
C GLN A 167 -5.97 -5.14 19.85
N GLY A 168 -6.42 -3.95 20.29
CA GLY A 168 -7.70 -3.78 20.97
C GLY A 168 -8.90 -4.22 20.12
N LEU A 169 -8.93 -3.86 18.83
CA LEU A 169 -10.00 -4.25 17.90
C LEU A 169 -10.14 -5.78 17.77
N ARG A 170 -9.02 -6.51 17.75
CA ARG A 170 -9.04 -7.99 17.68
C ARG A 170 -9.78 -8.59 18.87
N LYS A 171 -9.64 -8.02 20.07
CA LYS A 171 -10.31 -8.50 21.27
C LYS A 171 -11.82 -8.23 21.22
N THR A 172 -12.23 -7.13 20.59
CA THR A 172 -13.63 -6.75 20.43
C THR A 172 -14.34 -7.61 19.38
N LEU A 173 -13.67 -7.91 18.25
CA LEU A 173 -14.23 -8.72 17.15
C LEU A 173 -14.25 -10.23 17.44
N ALA A 174 -13.53 -10.69 18.46
CA ALA A 174 -13.49 -12.09 18.89
C ALA A 174 -14.52 -12.43 19.99
N ARG A 175 -15.39 -11.48 20.35
CA ARG A 175 -16.57 -11.67 21.22
C ARG A 175 -17.83 -11.70 20.38
#